data_AF-A0A964NES5-F1
#
_entry.id   AF-A0A964NES5-F1
#
_cell.length_a   1.000
_cell.length_b   1.000
_cell.length_c   1.000
_cell.angle_alpha   90.00
_cell.angle_beta   90.00
_cell.angle_gamma   90.00
#
_symmetry.space_group_name_H-M   'P 1'
#
loop_
_entity.id
_entity.type
_entity.pdbx_description
1 polymer ?
#
loop_
_entity_poly.entity_id
_entity_poly.type
_entity_poly.pdbx_seq_one_letter_code
_entity_poly.pdbx_strand_id
1 'polypeptide(L)'
;MMPATAVAAVVAPAVAAVVAELRRPPLPVVPALRLLLSTLVARRGLGQASDDDDASTRREAVLRLTLHALAEPDPDTAVNFERVVNGCLSLGYRTEALAAFVFGVLERRLMSRIRRRLSAFGRRGEVDEAADLLSSTAETIARMLRDARRETYDLRVPLLLSIADHRVIDHLRRRRHEHVVALDEASLDARIDPGYFAEHGPRTPEAQLVAAQRSVMAHALRDAVFEAVNELPARERSALIAVELEDLGYPEIASRDSLVATDVGNIVRRARLLRDRALVPQLRTLPGLQGHVGFTQLQADKGLRLRLLRWSSEMGDGACLSCQSSMRRLHPVGRPCWHGGTSGFRETPVGKTRPVLTSAACRSRSD
;
A
#
# COMPACT_ATOMS: atom_id res chain seq x y z
N MET A 1 -22.01 24.93 -36.58
CA MET A 1 -21.38 25.45 -35.34
C MET A 1 -21.56 24.40 -34.26
N MET A 2 -20.49 23.92 -33.63
CA MET A 2 -20.59 23.03 -32.46
C MET A 2 -21.01 23.84 -31.23
N PRO A 3 -21.90 23.35 -30.36
CA PRO A 3 -22.33 24.10 -29.17
C PRO A 3 -21.16 24.21 -28.17
N ALA A 4 -20.96 25.40 -27.60
CA ALA A 4 -19.83 25.70 -26.71
C ALA A 4 -19.76 24.79 -25.47
N THR A 5 -20.90 24.25 -25.03
CA THR A 5 -21.00 23.26 -23.93
C THR A 5 -20.29 21.93 -24.23
N ALA A 6 -20.25 21.49 -25.50
CA ALA A 6 -19.54 20.27 -25.88
C ALA A 6 -18.02 20.44 -25.80
N VAL A 7 -17.51 21.64 -26.13
CA VAL A 7 -16.07 21.95 -26.04
C VAL A 7 -15.62 21.98 -24.58
N ALA A 8 -16.40 22.63 -23.70
CA ALA A 8 -16.08 22.71 -22.27
C ALA A 8 -15.98 21.32 -21.60
N ALA A 9 -16.88 20.39 -21.95
CA ALA A 9 -16.90 19.04 -21.39
C ALA A 9 -15.68 18.18 -21.74
N VAL A 10 -15.06 18.42 -22.91
CA VAL A 10 -13.85 17.71 -23.36
C VAL A 10 -12.57 18.39 -22.88
N VAL A 11 -12.55 19.73 -22.85
CA VAL A 11 -11.36 20.51 -22.46
C VAL A 11 -11.13 20.47 -20.94
N ALA A 12 -12.17 20.50 -20.11
CA ALA A 12 -12.02 20.48 -18.64
C ALA A 12 -11.20 19.29 -18.08
N PRO A 13 -11.48 18.01 -18.44
CA PRO A 13 -10.67 16.88 -17.97
C PRO A 13 -9.25 16.87 -18.55
N ALA A 14 -9.07 17.33 -19.79
CA ALA A 14 -7.74 17.44 -20.40
C ALA A 14 -6.88 18.50 -19.68
N VAL A 15 -7.44 19.68 -19.40
CA VAL A 15 -6.77 20.74 -18.62
C VAL A 15 -6.52 20.28 -17.18
N ALA A 16 -7.45 19.57 -16.54
CA ALA A 16 -7.23 19.00 -15.21
C ALA A 16 -6.11 17.94 -15.20
N ALA A 17 -5.98 17.13 -16.24
CA ALA A 17 -4.88 16.17 -16.39
C ALA A 17 -3.54 16.89 -16.62
N VAL A 18 -3.50 17.90 -17.48
CA VAL A 18 -2.30 18.73 -17.70
C VAL A 18 -1.88 19.46 -16.43
N VAL A 19 -2.82 20.07 -15.69
CA VAL A 19 -2.54 20.71 -14.38
C VAL A 19 -2.10 19.70 -13.32
N ALA A 20 -2.61 18.46 -13.35
CA ALA A 20 -2.17 17.40 -12.46
C ALA A 20 -0.76 16.88 -12.81
N GLU A 21 -0.37 16.88 -14.08
CA GLU A 21 0.96 16.50 -14.53
C GLU A 21 1.99 17.61 -14.26
N LEU A 22 1.64 18.87 -14.52
CA LEU A 22 2.45 20.06 -14.17
C LEU A 22 2.68 20.21 -12.65
N ARG A 23 1.82 19.61 -11.81
CA ARG A 23 2.00 19.56 -10.34
C ARG A 23 2.92 18.43 -9.86
N ARG A 24 3.37 17.53 -10.74
CA ARG A 24 4.35 16.49 -10.39
C ARG A 24 5.74 17.06 -10.66
N PRO A 25 6.68 17.04 -9.69
CA PRO A 25 8.06 17.44 -9.98
C PRO A 25 8.61 16.51 -11.07
N PRO A 26 9.31 17.04 -12.10
CA PRO A 26 9.77 16.25 -13.24
C PRO A 26 10.57 15.03 -12.81
N LEU A 27 10.49 13.96 -13.60
CA LEU A 27 11.30 12.76 -13.34
C LEU A 27 12.71 13.03 -13.85
N PRO A 28 13.77 12.72 -13.07
CA PRO A 28 15.15 12.93 -13.51
C PRO A 28 15.58 11.82 -14.48
N VAL A 29 14.97 11.80 -15.67
CA VAL A 29 15.17 10.79 -16.72
C VAL A 29 16.50 11.03 -17.43
N VAL A 30 16.83 12.28 -17.80
CA VAL A 30 18.06 12.63 -18.53
C VAL A 30 19.34 12.20 -17.81
N PRO A 31 19.55 12.46 -16.50
CA PRO A 31 20.74 11.99 -15.80
C PRO A 31 20.87 10.46 -15.84
N ALA A 32 19.77 9.74 -15.65
CA ALA A 32 19.76 8.28 -15.65
C ALA A 32 19.93 7.70 -17.07
N LEU A 33 19.35 8.31 -18.11
CA LEU A 33 19.57 7.93 -19.51
C LEU A 33 21.02 8.12 -19.93
N ARG A 34 21.70 9.18 -19.47
CA ARG A 34 23.13 9.39 -19.73
C ARG A 34 24.00 8.30 -19.10
N LEU A 35 23.66 7.81 -17.90
CA LEU A 35 24.32 6.68 -17.26
C LEU A 35 24.04 5.34 -17.97
N LEU A 36 22.81 5.13 -18.45
CA LEU A 36 22.47 3.97 -19.27
C LEU A 36 23.26 3.98 -20.59
N LEU A 37 23.31 5.15 -21.26
CA LEU A 37 24.05 5.37 -22.50
C LEU A 37 25.55 5.12 -22.33
N SER A 38 26.18 5.68 -21.29
CA SER A 38 27.61 5.46 -21.03
C SER A 38 27.91 3.99 -20.74
N THR A 39 27.03 3.28 -20.03
CA THR A 39 27.16 1.84 -19.76
C THR A 39 27.04 1.00 -21.04
N LEU A 40 26.12 1.35 -21.95
CA LEU A 40 25.95 0.69 -23.25
C LEU A 40 27.17 0.91 -24.16
N VAL A 41 27.74 2.12 -24.16
CA VAL A 41 28.93 2.49 -24.95
C VAL A 41 30.20 1.86 -24.37
N ALA A 42 30.42 1.89 -23.06
CA ALA A 42 31.60 1.29 -22.43
C ALA A 42 31.71 -0.22 -22.71
N ARG A 43 30.57 -0.94 -22.73
CA ARG A 43 30.51 -2.36 -23.09
C ARG A 43 30.82 -2.65 -24.57
N ARG A 44 30.88 -1.63 -25.44
CA ARG A 44 31.35 -1.75 -26.84
C ARG A 44 32.88 -1.85 -26.95
N GLY A 45 33.63 -1.40 -25.94
CA GLY A 45 35.09 -1.38 -25.95
C GLY A 45 35.79 -2.56 -25.25
N LEU A 46 35.02 -3.47 -24.62
CA LEU A 46 35.55 -4.52 -23.73
C LEU A 46 35.15 -5.96 -24.14
N GLY A 47 34.42 -6.13 -25.24
CA GLY A 47 33.91 -7.42 -25.71
C GLY A 47 34.63 -7.93 -26.96
N GLN A 48 35.17 -9.14 -26.88
CA GLN A 48 35.86 -9.84 -27.97
C GLN A 48 34.92 -10.17 -29.14
N ALA A 49 35.49 -10.41 -30.32
CA ALA A 49 34.78 -10.92 -31.49
C ALA A 49 34.31 -12.37 -31.26
N SER A 50 33.12 -12.54 -30.68
CA SER A 50 32.54 -13.83 -30.27
C SER A 50 31.03 -13.83 -30.51
N ASP A 51 30.62 -14.46 -31.62
CA ASP A 51 29.40 -15.25 -31.91
C ASP A 51 27.99 -14.86 -31.39
N ASP A 52 27.78 -13.70 -30.76
CA ASP A 52 26.46 -13.25 -30.25
C ASP A 52 25.97 -11.99 -30.99
N ASP A 53 25.74 -12.13 -32.29
CA ASP A 53 25.15 -11.10 -33.16
C ASP A 53 23.80 -10.59 -32.64
N ASP A 54 23.01 -11.48 -32.02
CA ASP A 54 21.74 -11.14 -31.38
C ASP A 54 21.92 -10.22 -30.15
N ALA A 55 22.91 -10.45 -29.30
CA ALA A 55 23.22 -9.52 -28.20
C ALA A 55 23.71 -8.16 -28.69
N SER A 56 24.53 -8.15 -29.75
CA SER A 56 25.02 -6.91 -30.36
C SER A 56 23.91 -6.12 -31.05
N THR A 57 23.03 -6.79 -31.78
CA THR A 57 21.85 -6.20 -32.43
C THR A 57 20.86 -5.64 -31.41
N ARG A 58 20.59 -6.37 -30.32
CA ARG A 58 19.78 -5.85 -29.19
C ARG A 58 20.40 -4.61 -28.54
N ARG A 59 21.72 -4.60 -28.33
CA ARG A 59 22.44 -3.45 -27.75
C ARG A 59 22.35 -2.21 -28.62
N GLU A 60 22.53 -2.36 -29.93
CA GLU A 60 22.41 -1.28 -30.92
C GLU A 60 20.97 -0.73 -30.98
N ALA A 61 19.95 -1.58 -30.93
CA ALA A 61 18.56 -1.15 -30.87
C ALA A 61 18.24 -0.36 -29.57
N VAL A 62 18.77 -0.78 -28.42
CA VAL A 62 18.63 -0.05 -27.15
C VAL A 62 19.39 1.28 -27.15
N LEU A 63 20.58 1.34 -27.78
CA LEU A 63 21.31 2.59 -27.99
C LEU A 63 20.47 3.61 -28.78
N ARG A 64 19.86 3.19 -29.90
CA ARG A 64 18.97 4.06 -30.71
C ARG A 64 17.74 4.52 -29.93
N LEU A 65 17.10 3.62 -29.17
CA LEU A 65 15.98 3.98 -28.28
C LEU A 65 16.39 5.03 -27.24
N THR A 66 17.55 4.85 -26.61
CA THR A 66 18.08 5.76 -25.58
C THR A 66 18.43 7.13 -26.16
N LEU A 67 19.05 7.18 -27.34
CA LEU A 67 19.37 8.41 -28.05
C LEU A 67 18.11 9.15 -28.50
N HIS A 68 17.10 8.44 -29.01
CA HIS A 68 15.82 9.04 -29.39
C HIS A 68 15.09 9.62 -28.18
N ALA A 69 15.06 8.92 -27.05
CA ALA A 69 14.48 9.40 -25.80
C ALA A 69 15.21 10.62 -25.20
N LEU A 70 16.51 10.78 -25.48
CA LEU A 70 17.29 11.97 -25.10
C LEU A 70 17.08 13.17 -26.05
N ALA A 71 16.57 12.94 -27.26
CA ALA A 71 16.30 13.96 -28.27
C ALA A 71 14.86 14.51 -28.25
N GLU A 72 13.99 13.95 -27.40
CA GLU A 72 12.65 14.47 -27.14
C GLU A 72 12.71 15.90 -26.54
N PRO A 73 11.75 16.79 -26.86
CA PRO A 73 11.76 18.18 -26.39
C PRO A 73 11.48 18.32 -24.89
N ASP A 74 10.81 17.33 -24.27
CA ASP A 74 10.68 17.19 -22.82
C ASP A 74 11.01 15.73 -22.41
N PRO A 75 12.30 15.43 -22.18
CA PRO A 75 12.76 14.08 -21.89
C PRO A 75 12.47 13.63 -20.45
N ASP A 76 12.23 14.55 -19.51
CA ASP A 76 12.10 14.31 -18.06
C ASP A 76 10.66 13.96 -17.62
N THR A 77 9.95 13.24 -18.49
CA THR A 77 8.53 12.88 -18.35
C THR A 77 8.31 11.42 -17.98
N ALA A 78 7.17 11.12 -17.34
CA ALA A 78 6.75 9.74 -17.06
C ALA A 78 6.55 8.93 -18.34
N VAL A 79 6.03 9.55 -19.41
CA VAL A 79 5.81 8.90 -20.70
C VAL A 79 7.15 8.47 -21.33
N ASN A 80 8.15 9.35 -21.32
CA ASN A 80 9.47 9.01 -21.90
C ASN A 80 10.19 7.93 -21.07
N PHE A 81 10.10 8.01 -19.74
CA PHE A 81 10.58 6.95 -18.85
C PHE A 81 9.93 5.59 -19.15
N GLU A 82 8.58 5.52 -19.17
CA GLU A 82 7.84 4.28 -19.42
C GLU A 82 8.15 3.72 -20.82
N ARG A 83 8.30 4.60 -21.83
CA ARG A 83 8.71 4.24 -23.18
C ARG A 83 10.09 3.59 -23.21
N VAL A 84 11.09 4.14 -22.50
CA VAL A 84 12.43 3.55 -22.46
C VAL A 84 12.43 2.22 -21.72
N VAL A 85 11.78 2.12 -20.56
CA VAL A 85 11.71 0.87 -19.79
C VAL A 85 11.04 -0.23 -20.61
N ASN A 86 9.81 -0.01 -21.09
CA ASN A 86 9.08 -1.00 -21.87
C ASN A 86 9.76 -1.28 -23.22
N GLY A 87 10.39 -0.28 -23.84
CA GLY A 87 11.17 -0.43 -25.06
C GLY A 87 12.44 -1.28 -24.88
N CYS A 88 13.06 -1.27 -23.69
CA CYS A 88 14.17 -2.17 -23.33
C CYS A 88 13.71 -3.59 -22.96
N LEU A 89 12.44 -3.79 -22.55
CA LEU A 89 11.86 -5.11 -22.28
C LEU A 89 11.27 -5.76 -23.55
N SER A 90 10.73 -4.95 -24.46
CA SER A 90 10.88 -5.17 -25.91
C SER A 90 12.38 -5.22 -26.27
N LEU A 91 12.77 -5.78 -27.41
CA LEU A 91 14.17 -6.17 -27.71
C LEU A 91 14.75 -7.27 -26.77
N GLY A 92 14.41 -7.27 -25.47
CA GLY A 92 14.82 -8.29 -24.49
C GLY A 92 16.03 -7.90 -23.62
N TYR A 93 16.30 -6.61 -23.46
CA TYR A 93 17.42 -6.07 -22.66
C TYR A 93 17.06 -5.99 -21.17
N ARG A 94 17.44 -7.03 -20.41
CA ARG A 94 17.08 -7.20 -18.99
C ARG A 94 18.28 -7.13 -18.04
N THR A 95 19.21 -6.21 -18.30
CA THR A 95 20.48 -6.11 -17.57
C THR A 95 20.36 -5.24 -16.31
N GLU A 96 21.34 -5.35 -15.42
CA GLU A 96 21.49 -4.49 -14.24
C GLU A 96 21.54 -2.99 -14.60
N ALA A 97 22.04 -2.64 -15.79
CA ALA A 97 22.04 -1.26 -16.27
C ALA A 97 20.62 -0.70 -16.46
N LEU A 98 19.65 -1.54 -16.87
CA LEU A 98 18.24 -1.14 -16.93
C LEU A 98 17.65 -0.98 -15.52
N ALA A 99 18.02 -1.85 -14.57
CA ALA A 99 17.59 -1.72 -13.18
C ALA A 99 18.16 -0.45 -12.52
N ALA A 100 19.43 -0.13 -12.77
CA ALA A 100 20.08 1.10 -12.32
C ALA A 100 19.44 2.36 -12.93
N PHE A 101 19.07 2.31 -14.22
CA PHE A 101 18.27 3.37 -14.86
C PHE A 101 16.93 3.57 -14.15
N VAL A 102 16.14 2.49 -13.99
CA VAL A 102 14.83 2.53 -13.33
C VAL A 102 14.93 3.08 -11.91
N PHE A 103 15.93 2.63 -11.15
CA PHE A 103 16.14 3.07 -9.79
C PHE A 103 16.58 4.54 -9.73
N GLY A 104 17.58 4.97 -10.51
CA GLY A 104 18.05 6.36 -10.52
C GLY A 104 16.97 7.40 -10.87
N VAL A 105 15.98 7.02 -11.69
CA VAL A 105 14.82 7.87 -11.97
C VAL A 105 13.82 7.92 -10.80
N LEU A 106 13.60 6.80 -10.12
CA LEU A 106 12.53 6.66 -9.12
C LEU A 106 12.98 6.81 -7.67
N GLU A 107 14.26 6.67 -7.35
CA GLU A 107 14.85 6.61 -6.00
C GLU A 107 14.27 7.67 -5.05
N ARG A 108 14.37 8.96 -5.42
CA ARG A 108 13.88 10.08 -4.60
C ARG A 108 12.37 9.99 -4.33
N ARG A 109 11.58 9.47 -5.28
CA ARG A 109 10.13 9.24 -5.12
C ARG A 109 9.86 8.00 -4.26
N LEU A 110 10.61 6.92 -4.42
CA LEU A 110 10.53 5.71 -3.59
C LEU A 110 10.87 6.03 -2.12
N MET A 111 12.01 6.66 -1.87
CA MET A 111 12.45 7.07 -0.52
C MET A 111 11.46 8.04 0.15
N SER A 112 10.97 9.04 -0.59
CA SER A 112 9.95 9.97 -0.08
C SER A 112 8.64 9.26 0.29
N ARG A 113 8.29 8.19 -0.43
CA ARG A 113 7.07 7.40 -0.21
C ARG A 113 7.23 6.43 0.96
N ILE A 114 8.37 5.75 1.05
CA ILE A 114 8.77 4.91 2.19
C ILE A 114 8.73 5.73 3.48
N ARG A 115 9.45 6.87 3.53
CA ARG A 115 9.47 7.76 4.70
C ARG A 115 8.07 8.23 5.09
N ARG A 116 7.30 8.76 4.13
CA ARG A 116 5.92 9.20 4.37
C ARG A 116 5.03 8.08 4.90
N ARG A 117 5.21 6.84 4.43
CA ARG A 117 4.43 5.69 4.85
C ARG A 117 4.82 5.26 6.27
N LEU A 118 6.11 5.16 6.59
CA LEU A 118 6.61 4.89 7.96
C LEU A 118 6.12 5.93 8.96
N SER A 119 6.26 7.22 8.65
CA SER A 119 5.78 8.33 9.50
C SER A 119 4.27 8.27 9.75
N ALA A 120 3.47 7.83 8.77
CA ALA A 120 2.02 7.65 8.94
C ALA A 120 1.65 6.54 9.94
N PHE A 121 2.57 5.63 10.28
CA PHE A 121 2.42 4.62 11.33
C PHE A 121 3.07 5.03 12.65
N GLY A 122 3.36 6.32 12.84
CA GLY A 122 3.93 6.86 14.08
C GLY A 122 5.37 6.41 14.37
N ARG A 123 6.01 5.69 13.44
CA ARG A 123 7.41 5.30 13.57
C ARG A 123 8.29 6.51 13.26
N ARG A 124 9.20 6.82 14.19
CA ARG A 124 10.39 7.62 13.87
C ARG A 124 11.07 6.87 12.73
N GLY A 125 11.29 7.55 11.61
CA GLY A 125 12.03 6.97 10.50
C GLY A 125 13.49 6.86 10.91
N GLU A 126 13.87 5.74 11.52
CA GLU A 126 15.27 5.32 11.59
C GLU A 126 15.79 5.36 10.15
N VAL A 127 16.87 6.13 9.95
CA VAL A 127 17.37 6.44 8.59
C VAL A 127 17.75 5.13 7.87
N ASP A 128 18.21 4.17 8.67
CA ASP A 128 18.61 2.82 8.29
C ASP A 128 17.40 1.98 7.85
N GLU A 129 16.29 1.95 8.61
CA GLU A 129 15.04 1.26 8.18
C GLU A 129 14.54 1.73 6.81
N ALA A 130 14.58 3.04 6.58
CA ALA A 130 14.15 3.63 5.31
C ALA A 130 15.13 3.30 4.16
N ALA A 131 16.43 3.14 4.46
CA ALA A 131 17.44 2.70 3.50
C ALA A 131 17.30 1.21 3.18
N ASP A 132 17.12 0.35 4.17
CA ASP A 132 16.90 -1.11 4.00
C ASP A 132 15.65 -1.39 3.16
N LEU A 133 14.55 -0.69 3.46
CA LEU A 133 13.31 -0.76 2.68
C LEU A 133 13.50 -0.28 1.23
N LEU A 134 14.34 0.73 1.01
CA LEU A 134 14.67 1.21 -0.33
C LEU A 134 15.50 0.19 -1.10
N SER A 135 16.52 -0.40 -0.47
CA SER A 135 17.36 -1.48 -1.03
C SER A 135 16.52 -2.71 -1.39
N SER A 136 15.67 -3.19 -0.47
CA SER A 136 14.75 -4.30 -0.73
C SER A 136 13.73 -3.99 -1.85
N THR A 137 13.31 -2.72 -1.97
CA THR A 137 12.47 -2.26 -3.08
C THR A 137 13.25 -2.29 -4.41
N ALA A 138 14.50 -1.83 -4.42
CA ALA A 138 15.38 -1.84 -5.59
C ALA A 138 15.62 -3.27 -6.11
N GLU A 139 15.95 -4.22 -5.22
CA GLU A 139 16.10 -5.64 -5.56
C GLU A 139 14.81 -6.24 -6.16
N THR A 140 13.65 -5.86 -5.62
CA THR A 140 12.35 -6.33 -6.09
C THR A 140 12.07 -5.83 -7.51
N ILE A 141 12.35 -4.56 -7.77
CA ILE A 141 12.26 -3.96 -9.11
C ILE A 141 13.25 -4.65 -10.07
N ALA A 142 14.50 -4.86 -9.68
CA ALA A 142 15.51 -5.54 -10.48
C ALA A 142 15.12 -7.00 -10.81
N ARG A 143 14.49 -7.71 -9.86
CA ARG A 143 13.93 -9.06 -10.08
C ARG A 143 12.77 -9.02 -11.09
N MET A 144 11.80 -8.13 -10.88
CA MET A 144 10.69 -7.94 -11.83
C MET A 144 11.15 -7.59 -13.25
N LEU A 145 12.19 -6.77 -13.40
CA LEU A 145 12.77 -6.42 -14.71
C LEU A 145 13.44 -7.62 -15.40
N ARG A 146 14.09 -8.52 -14.62
CA ARG A 146 14.67 -9.77 -15.13
C ARG A 146 13.61 -10.78 -15.54
N ASP A 147 12.53 -10.89 -14.77
CA ASP A 147 11.47 -11.87 -14.98
C ASP A 147 10.37 -11.38 -15.97
N ALA A 148 10.42 -10.11 -16.38
CA ALA A 148 9.40 -9.48 -17.22
C ALA A 148 9.26 -10.14 -18.61
N ARG A 149 8.16 -10.89 -18.77
CA ARG A 149 7.68 -11.39 -20.07
C ARG A 149 6.81 -10.33 -20.76
N ARG A 150 6.95 -10.20 -22.08
CA ARG A 150 6.27 -9.16 -22.90
C ARG A 150 4.74 -9.20 -22.78
N GLU A 151 4.18 -10.38 -22.63
CA GLU A 151 2.73 -10.62 -22.54
C GLU A 151 2.12 -10.25 -21.18
N THR A 152 2.95 -10.02 -20.16
CA THR A 152 2.50 -10.02 -18.75
C THR A 152 2.62 -8.66 -18.07
N TYR A 153 3.53 -7.77 -18.49
CA TYR A 153 3.83 -6.53 -17.78
C TYR A 153 4.05 -5.32 -18.68
N ASP A 154 3.25 -4.27 -18.45
CA ASP A 154 3.50 -2.89 -18.87
C ASP A 154 3.95 -2.10 -17.62
N LEU A 155 5.23 -1.74 -17.55
CA LEU A 155 5.86 -1.21 -16.32
C LEU A 155 5.69 0.30 -16.18
N ARG A 156 4.48 0.68 -15.73
CA ARG A 156 4.14 2.08 -15.45
C ARG A 156 4.71 2.60 -14.13
N VAL A 157 4.99 3.89 -14.05
CA VAL A 157 5.48 4.58 -12.84
C VAL A 157 4.60 4.31 -11.60
N PRO A 158 3.26 4.33 -11.66
CA PRO A 158 2.43 4.02 -10.49
C PRO A 158 2.60 2.59 -9.99
N LEU A 159 2.82 1.62 -10.88
CA LEU A 159 3.08 0.22 -10.51
C LEU A 159 4.41 0.10 -9.77
N LEU A 160 5.48 0.66 -10.34
CA LEU A 160 6.82 0.63 -9.74
C LEU A 160 6.84 1.35 -8.37
N LEU A 161 6.17 2.51 -8.25
CA LEU A 161 6.04 3.22 -6.97
C LEU A 161 5.17 2.47 -5.95
N SER A 162 4.23 1.63 -6.38
CA SER A 162 3.43 0.82 -5.45
C SER A 162 4.24 -0.28 -4.77
N ILE A 163 5.36 -0.74 -5.36
CA ILE A 163 6.22 -1.76 -4.76
C ILE A 163 6.78 -1.26 -3.42
N ALA A 164 7.16 0.02 -3.33
CA ALA A 164 7.59 0.65 -2.09
C ALA A 164 6.51 0.62 -1.00
N ASP A 165 5.24 0.90 -1.34
CA ASP A 165 4.14 0.81 -0.37
C ASP A 165 3.97 -0.61 0.17
N HIS A 166 3.98 -1.61 -0.72
CA HIS A 166 3.86 -3.02 -0.34
C HIS A 166 5.06 -3.48 0.51
N ARG A 167 6.29 -3.04 0.20
CA ARG A 167 7.49 -3.34 0.99
C ARG A 167 7.44 -2.76 2.40
N VAL A 168 7.01 -1.51 2.56
CA VAL A 168 6.79 -0.91 3.88
C VAL A 168 5.71 -1.67 4.65
N ILE A 169 4.60 -2.01 4.00
CA ILE A 169 3.51 -2.79 4.61
C ILE A 169 4.00 -4.17 5.07
N ASP A 170 4.74 -4.90 4.23
CA ASP A 170 5.26 -6.24 4.57
C ASP A 170 6.31 -6.21 5.69
N HIS A 171 7.18 -5.19 5.72
CA HIS A 171 8.11 -4.98 6.83
C HIS A 171 7.36 -4.74 8.15
N LEU A 172 6.38 -3.81 8.15
CA LEU A 172 5.56 -3.52 9.32
C LEU A 172 4.75 -4.75 9.78
N ARG A 173 4.31 -5.61 8.86
CA ARG A 173 3.68 -6.90 9.19
C ARG A 173 4.64 -7.83 9.92
N ARG A 174 5.83 -8.10 9.35
CA ARG A 174 6.83 -9.01 9.95
C ARG A 174 7.23 -8.55 11.35
N ARG A 175 7.57 -7.26 11.50
CA ARG A 175 7.99 -6.68 12.79
C ARG A 175 6.87 -6.64 13.83
N ARG A 176 5.60 -6.65 13.43
CA ARG A 176 4.46 -6.79 14.36
C ARG A 176 4.43 -8.16 15.05
N HIS A 177 4.94 -9.21 14.40
CA HIS A 177 5.09 -10.53 15.04
C HIS A 177 6.29 -10.56 16.00
N GLU A 178 7.37 -9.83 15.70
CA GLU A 178 8.54 -9.69 16.59
C GLU A 178 8.20 -8.93 17.87
N HIS A 179 7.42 -7.83 17.79
CA HIS A 179 6.94 -7.08 18.96
C HIS A 179 5.88 -7.81 19.83
N VAL A 180 5.62 -9.11 19.59
CA VAL A 180 4.84 -9.96 20.52
C VAL A 180 5.72 -10.53 21.65
N VAL A 181 7.05 -10.36 21.56
CA VAL A 181 8.02 -10.83 22.57
C VAL A 181 8.87 -9.64 23.07
N ALA A 182 9.26 -9.70 24.34
CA ALA A 182 9.97 -8.67 25.13
C ALA A 182 9.11 -7.47 25.60
N LEU A 183 8.45 -7.64 26.74
CA LEU A 183 7.80 -6.55 27.50
C LEU A 183 8.80 -5.79 28.41
N ASP A 184 10.04 -6.25 28.52
CA ASP A 184 10.96 -5.88 29.60
C ASP A 184 11.89 -4.70 29.27
N GLU A 185 11.98 -4.27 28.00
CA GLU A 185 12.91 -3.20 27.56
C GLU A 185 12.24 -1.85 27.25
N ALA A 186 10.91 -1.74 27.33
CA ALA A 186 10.17 -0.50 27.03
C ALA A 186 10.26 0.55 28.16
N SER A 187 11.48 0.95 28.50
CA SER A 187 11.77 1.95 29.53
C SER A 187 11.35 3.37 29.11
N LEU A 188 10.22 3.82 29.66
CA LEU A 188 9.86 5.16 30.17
C LEU A 188 10.12 6.48 29.37
N ASP A 189 11.02 6.54 28.39
CA ASP A 189 11.45 7.80 27.76
C ASP A 189 10.78 8.13 26.42
N ALA A 190 9.80 7.33 25.98
CA ALA A 190 8.96 7.63 24.82
C ALA A 190 7.91 8.73 25.10
N ARG A 191 8.34 9.88 25.62
CA ARG A 191 7.53 11.10 25.62
C ARG A 191 7.30 11.50 24.15
N ILE A 192 6.03 11.55 23.76
CA ILE A 192 5.58 12.02 22.45
C ILE A 192 5.98 13.50 22.36
N ASP A 193 6.99 13.81 21.53
CA ASP A 193 7.47 15.17 21.32
C ASP A 193 6.41 15.98 20.54
N PRO A 194 5.84 17.06 21.13
CA PRO A 194 4.87 17.89 20.44
C PRO A 194 5.45 18.66 19.24
N GLY A 195 6.77 18.88 19.19
CA GLY A 195 7.43 19.70 18.15
C GLY A 195 7.33 19.09 16.75
N TYR A 196 7.35 17.77 16.63
CA TYR A 196 7.36 17.09 15.33
C TYR A 196 6.08 17.36 14.50
N PHE A 197 4.93 17.51 15.14
CA PHE A 197 3.67 17.86 14.48
C PHE A 197 3.70 19.27 13.87
N ALA A 198 4.43 20.22 14.47
CA ALA A 198 4.59 21.56 13.92
C ALA A 198 5.48 21.59 12.67
N GLU A 199 6.47 20.69 12.60
CA GLU A 199 7.50 20.70 11.57
C GLU A 199 7.17 19.82 10.35
N HIS A 200 6.57 18.65 10.60
CA HIS A 200 6.28 17.61 9.60
C HIS A 200 4.79 17.27 9.46
N GLY A 201 3.95 17.78 10.36
CA GLY A 201 2.50 17.71 10.19
C GLY A 201 2.01 18.58 9.03
N PRO A 202 0.70 18.54 8.73
CA PRO A 202 0.10 19.49 7.81
C PRO A 202 0.32 20.92 8.35
N ARG A 203 1.11 21.73 7.65
CA ARG A 203 1.58 23.04 8.17
C ARG A 203 0.49 24.13 8.17
N THR A 204 -0.58 23.95 7.41
CA THR A 204 -1.74 24.85 7.45
C THR A 204 -2.85 24.24 8.30
N PRO A 205 -3.63 25.05 9.05
CA PRO A 205 -4.78 24.55 9.82
C PRO A 205 -5.81 23.86 8.92
N GLU A 206 -5.96 24.32 7.68
CA GLU A 206 -6.78 23.68 6.64
C GLU A 206 -6.32 22.24 6.34
N ALA A 207 -5.02 22.02 6.18
CA ALA A 207 -4.49 20.69 5.90
C ALA A 207 -4.57 19.77 7.13
N GLN A 208 -4.54 20.32 8.36
CA GLN A 208 -4.80 19.58 9.60
C GLN A 208 -6.26 19.16 9.69
N LEU A 209 -7.18 20.06 9.36
CA LEU A 209 -8.62 19.80 9.28
C LEU A 209 -8.92 18.72 8.21
N VAL A 210 -8.30 18.78 7.03
CA VAL A 210 -8.42 17.74 5.99
C VAL A 210 -7.84 16.39 6.45
N ALA A 211 -6.72 16.39 7.18
CA ALA A 211 -6.14 15.16 7.73
C ALA A 211 -7.04 14.53 8.81
N ALA A 212 -7.57 15.35 9.72
CA ALA A 212 -8.53 14.93 10.75
C ALA A 212 -9.83 14.37 10.13
N GLN A 213 -10.41 15.08 9.16
CA GLN A 213 -11.58 14.61 8.40
C GLN A 213 -11.33 13.26 7.71
N ARG A 214 -10.15 13.07 7.09
CA ARG A 214 -9.77 11.79 6.48
C ARG A 214 -9.59 10.67 7.52
N SER A 215 -9.07 10.98 8.70
CA SER A 215 -8.95 10.01 9.80
C SER A 215 -10.33 9.58 10.29
N VAL A 216 -11.22 10.53 10.58
CA VAL A 216 -12.61 10.26 10.99
C VAL A 216 -13.35 9.43 9.94
N MET A 217 -13.21 9.79 8.66
CA MET A 217 -13.77 9.03 7.54
C MET A 217 -13.23 7.59 7.47
N ALA A 218 -11.93 7.40 7.67
CA ALA A 218 -11.32 6.07 7.68
C ALA A 218 -11.80 5.21 8.86
N HIS A 219 -11.94 5.77 10.05
CA HIS A 219 -12.52 5.07 11.20
C HIS A 219 -13.99 4.71 10.96
N ALA A 220 -14.79 5.61 10.40
CA ALA A 220 -16.19 5.34 10.09
C ALA A 220 -16.36 4.25 9.01
N LEU A 221 -15.51 4.27 7.97
CA LEU A 221 -15.43 3.21 6.97
C LEU A 221 -15.01 1.87 7.58
N ARG A 222 -14.04 1.85 8.51
CA ARG A 222 -13.62 0.65 9.22
C ARG A 222 -14.74 0.06 10.05
N ASP A 223 -15.43 0.90 10.82
CA ASP A 223 -16.46 0.45 11.73
C ASP A 223 -17.64 -0.19 10.97
N ALA A 224 -18.08 0.41 9.86
CA ALA A 224 -19.06 -0.20 8.94
C ALA A 224 -18.55 -1.54 8.36
N VAL A 225 -17.28 -1.62 7.95
CA VAL A 225 -16.70 -2.88 7.45
C VAL A 225 -16.66 -3.97 8.53
N PHE A 226 -16.38 -3.63 9.78
CA PHE A 226 -16.41 -4.58 10.90
C PHE A 226 -17.85 -5.00 11.25
N GLU A 227 -18.80 -4.07 11.25
CA GLU A 227 -20.23 -4.33 11.47
C GLU A 227 -20.79 -5.29 10.41
N ALA A 228 -20.61 -4.99 9.12
CA ALA A 228 -21.02 -5.85 8.00
C ALA A 228 -20.35 -7.24 7.99
N VAL A 229 -19.19 -7.42 8.62
CA VAL A 229 -18.59 -8.75 8.85
C VAL A 229 -19.16 -9.44 10.09
N ASN A 230 -19.45 -8.70 11.16
CA ASN A 230 -20.03 -9.25 12.38
C ASN A 230 -21.47 -9.75 12.18
N GLU A 231 -22.23 -9.13 11.27
CA GLU A 231 -23.56 -9.58 10.82
C GLU A 231 -23.54 -10.94 10.11
N LEU A 232 -22.39 -11.40 9.60
CA LEU A 232 -22.29 -12.68 8.93
C LEU A 232 -22.56 -13.86 9.89
N PRO A 233 -23.16 -14.97 9.39
CA PRO A 233 -23.23 -16.22 10.14
C PRO A 233 -21.82 -16.71 10.53
N ALA A 234 -21.71 -17.40 11.68
CA ALA A 234 -20.42 -17.70 12.30
C ALA A 234 -19.43 -18.47 11.40
N ARG A 235 -19.93 -19.40 10.55
CA ARG A 235 -19.10 -20.17 9.60
C ARG A 235 -18.54 -19.28 8.49
N GLU A 236 -19.41 -18.56 7.79
CA GLU A 236 -19.05 -17.57 6.78
C GLU A 236 -18.09 -16.50 7.33
N ARG A 237 -18.31 -16.03 8.56
CA ARG A 237 -17.45 -15.06 9.25
C ARG A 237 -16.06 -15.62 9.56
N SER A 238 -15.98 -16.83 10.13
CA SER A 238 -14.73 -17.52 10.45
C SER A 238 -13.86 -17.72 9.20
N ALA A 239 -14.46 -18.25 8.13
CA ALA A 239 -13.76 -18.50 6.88
C ALA A 239 -13.30 -17.21 6.18
N LEU A 240 -14.12 -16.14 6.22
CA LEU A 240 -13.75 -14.85 5.63
C LEU A 240 -12.60 -14.18 6.38
N ILE A 241 -12.60 -14.21 7.72
CA ILE A 241 -11.49 -13.70 8.54
C ILE A 241 -10.21 -14.48 8.25
N ALA A 242 -10.29 -15.82 8.16
CA ALA A 242 -9.14 -16.67 7.89
C ALA A 242 -8.46 -16.37 6.55
N VAL A 243 -9.24 -16.14 5.48
CA VAL A 243 -8.69 -15.79 4.16
C VAL A 243 -8.17 -14.35 4.09
N GLU A 244 -8.93 -13.38 4.60
CA GLU A 244 -8.69 -11.96 4.28
C GLU A 244 -7.86 -11.21 5.36
N LEU A 245 -7.77 -11.75 6.59
CA LEU A 245 -7.04 -11.16 7.71
C LEU A 245 -5.92 -12.06 8.26
N GLU A 246 -6.08 -13.40 8.16
CA GLU A 246 -5.04 -14.37 8.57
C GLU A 246 -4.20 -14.86 7.37
N ASP A 247 -4.55 -14.45 6.14
CA ASP A 247 -3.91 -14.84 4.87
C ASP A 247 -3.80 -16.38 4.64
N LEU A 248 -4.67 -17.17 5.29
CA LEU A 248 -4.65 -18.63 5.23
C LEU A 248 -5.19 -19.19 3.91
N GLY A 249 -4.56 -20.26 3.43
CA GLY A 249 -4.97 -21.01 2.25
C GLY A 249 -6.23 -21.83 2.48
N TYR A 250 -6.99 -22.09 1.40
CA TYR A 250 -8.17 -22.95 1.46
C TYR A 250 -7.92 -24.37 2.03
N PRO A 251 -6.79 -25.07 1.76
CA PRO A 251 -6.54 -26.37 2.40
C PRO A 251 -6.22 -26.25 3.91
N GLU A 252 -5.65 -25.15 4.36
CA GLU A 252 -5.34 -24.91 5.78
C GLU A 252 -6.63 -24.66 6.57
N ILE A 253 -7.53 -23.84 6.01
CA ILE A 253 -8.86 -23.58 6.58
C ILE A 253 -9.72 -24.85 6.57
N ALA A 254 -9.65 -25.64 5.50
CA ALA A 254 -10.33 -26.93 5.40
C ALA A 254 -9.89 -27.90 6.51
N SER A 255 -8.58 -27.98 6.76
CA SER A 255 -7.99 -28.79 7.84
C SER A 255 -8.39 -28.27 9.22
N ARG A 256 -8.35 -26.95 9.43
CA ARG A 256 -8.64 -26.29 10.72
C ARG A 256 -10.11 -26.40 11.12
N ASP A 257 -11.02 -26.18 10.18
CA ASP A 257 -12.46 -26.11 10.43
C ASP A 257 -13.17 -27.46 10.15
N SER A 258 -12.41 -28.52 9.82
CA SER A 258 -12.89 -29.88 9.46
C SER A 258 -13.90 -29.89 8.29
N LEU A 259 -13.55 -29.20 7.20
CA LEU A 259 -14.36 -29.03 5.99
C LEU A 259 -13.63 -29.55 4.75
N VAL A 260 -14.36 -29.80 3.66
CA VAL A 260 -13.74 -30.06 2.35
C VAL A 260 -13.26 -28.73 1.74
N ALA A 261 -12.09 -28.70 1.09
CA ALA A 261 -11.53 -27.49 0.51
C ALA A 261 -12.42 -26.82 -0.55
N THR A 262 -13.24 -27.61 -1.26
CA THR A 262 -14.28 -27.10 -2.19
C THR A 262 -15.35 -26.31 -1.46
N ASP A 263 -15.76 -26.76 -0.27
CA ASP A 263 -16.80 -26.13 0.53
C ASP A 263 -16.29 -24.84 1.18
N VAL A 264 -15.02 -24.81 1.61
CA VAL A 264 -14.36 -23.57 2.06
C VAL A 264 -14.42 -22.51 0.96
N GLY A 265 -14.09 -22.86 -0.28
CA GLY A 265 -14.20 -21.93 -1.42
C GLY A 265 -15.62 -21.41 -1.63
N ASN A 266 -16.63 -22.27 -1.51
CA ASN A 266 -18.05 -21.89 -1.59
C ASN A 266 -18.51 -21.00 -0.42
N ILE A 267 -18.09 -21.31 0.80
CA ILE A 267 -18.39 -20.54 2.02
C ILE A 267 -17.76 -19.15 1.93
N VAL A 268 -16.49 -19.04 1.57
CA VAL A 268 -15.79 -17.74 1.39
C VAL A 268 -16.45 -16.91 0.28
N ARG A 269 -16.85 -17.55 -0.84
CA ARG A 269 -17.58 -16.87 -1.93
C ARG A 269 -18.94 -16.33 -1.44
N ARG A 270 -19.67 -17.10 -0.65
CA ARG A 270 -20.95 -16.70 -0.04
C ARG A 270 -20.75 -15.58 0.99
N ALA A 271 -19.76 -15.70 1.86
CA ALA A 271 -19.42 -14.71 2.88
C ALA A 271 -19.10 -13.34 2.26
N ARG A 272 -18.31 -13.30 1.17
CA ARG A 272 -18.03 -12.08 0.40
C ARG A 272 -19.32 -11.44 -0.14
N LEU A 273 -20.24 -12.24 -0.70
CA LEU A 273 -21.52 -11.74 -1.22
C LEU A 273 -22.45 -11.21 -0.11
N LEU A 274 -22.51 -11.88 1.04
CA LEU A 274 -23.30 -11.45 2.19
C LEU A 274 -22.72 -10.16 2.80
N ARG A 275 -21.39 -10.08 2.98
CA ARG A 275 -20.71 -8.86 3.45
C ARG A 275 -21.01 -7.69 2.52
N ASP A 276 -20.90 -7.89 1.21
CA ASP A 276 -21.17 -6.83 0.24
C ASP A 276 -22.63 -6.35 0.31
N ARG A 277 -23.60 -7.25 0.59
CA ARG A 277 -25.01 -6.89 0.81
C ARG A 277 -25.25 -6.08 2.09
N ALA A 278 -24.55 -6.40 3.18
CA ALA A 278 -24.61 -5.67 4.45
C ALA A 278 -23.89 -4.30 4.38
N LEU A 279 -22.72 -4.28 3.75
CA LEU A 279 -21.84 -3.11 3.68
C LEU A 279 -22.37 -2.01 2.77
N VAL A 280 -22.95 -2.34 1.61
CA VAL A 280 -23.41 -1.31 0.63
C VAL A 280 -24.46 -0.34 1.20
N PRO A 281 -25.49 -0.78 1.96
CA PRO A 281 -26.39 0.11 2.68
C PRO A 281 -25.65 1.04 3.67
N GLN A 282 -24.81 0.49 4.55
CA GLN A 282 -24.07 1.25 5.56
C GLN A 282 -23.17 2.33 4.92
N LEU A 283 -22.49 1.98 3.82
CA LEU A 283 -21.65 2.93 3.07
C LEU A 283 -22.45 4.10 2.46
N ARG A 284 -23.75 3.93 2.18
CA ARG A 284 -24.62 5.03 1.66
C ARG A 284 -25.06 5.99 2.77
N THR A 285 -25.15 5.51 4.01
CA THR A 285 -25.57 6.29 5.18
C THR A 285 -24.40 7.03 5.86
N LEU A 286 -23.14 6.71 5.55
CA LEU A 286 -22.00 7.38 6.15
C LEU A 286 -21.89 8.87 5.70
N PRO A 287 -21.82 9.82 6.64
CA PRO A 287 -21.75 11.24 6.33
C PRO A 287 -20.43 11.60 5.64
N GLY A 288 -20.50 12.45 4.62
CA GLY A 288 -19.35 12.91 3.83
C GLY A 288 -18.90 11.98 2.69
N LEU A 289 -19.49 10.80 2.52
CA LEU A 289 -19.26 9.95 1.33
C LEU A 289 -20.14 10.31 0.13
N GLN A 290 -21.22 11.07 0.35
CA GLN A 290 -22.05 11.64 -0.71
C GLN A 290 -21.25 12.67 -1.51
N GLY A 291 -21.09 12.44 -2.82
CA GLY A 291 -20.39 13.35 -3.75
C GLY A 291 -18.89 13.10 -3.94
N HIS A 292 -18.26 12.18 -3.23
CA HIS A 292 -16.86 11.83 -3.49
C HIS A 292 -16.72 10.98 -4.78
N VAL A 293 -15.96 11.47 -5.76
CA VAL A 293 -15.78 10.86 -7.10
C VAL A 293 -15.23 9.42 -7.04
N GLY A 294 -14.47 9.08 -5.99
CA GLY A 294 -14.00 7.71 -5.75
C GLY A 294 -15.08 6.75 -5.22
N PHE A 295 -16.23 7.24 -4.74
CA PHE A 295 -17.26 6.39 -4.12
C PHE A 295 -18.03 5.54 -5.14
N THR A 296 -18.33 6.09 -6.32
CA THR A 296 -18.89 5.35 -7.45
C THR A 296 -17.94 4.24 -7.91
N GLN A 297 -16.63 4.51 -7.87
CA GLN A 297 -15.60 3.50 -8.14
C GLN A 297 -15.50 2.45 -7.01
N LEU A 298 -15.63 2.83 -5.74
CA LEU A 298 -15.74 1.93 -4.58
C LEU A 298 -16.92 0.95 -4.69
N GLN A 299 -18.08 1.43 -5.15
CA GLN A 299 -19.25 0.58 -5.37
C GLN A 299 -19.02 -0.40 -6.53
N ALA A 300 -18.45 0.06 -7.66
CA ALA A 300 -18.20 -0.75 -8.84
C ALA A 300 -17.02 -1.75 -8.66
N ASP A 301 -15.90 -1.32 -8.06
CA ASP A 301 -14.66 -2.11 -7.96
C ASP A 301 -14.74 -3.13 -6.82
N LYS A 302 -15.00 -4.38 -7.22
CA LYS A 302 -14.97 -5.57 -6.37
C LYS A 302 -13.62 -5.81 -5.68
N GLY A 303 -12.51 -5.49 -6.35
CA GLY A 303 -11.16 -5.60 -5.79
C GLY A 303 -10.88 -4.53 -4.73
N LEU A 304 -11.42 -3.32 -4.90
CA LEU A 304 -11.30 -2.25 -3.91
C LEU A 304 -12.11 -2.56 -2.63
N ARG A 305 -13.29 -3.17 -2.76
CA ARG A 305 -14.06 -3.67 -1.60
C ARG A 305 -13.39 -4.83 -0.84
N LEU A 306 -12.57 -5.64 -1.51
CA LEU A 306 -11.70 -6.62 -0.82
C LEU A 306 -10.56 -5.91 -0.08
N ARG A 307 -9.88 -4.97 -0.74
CA ARG A 307 -8.82 -4.14 -0.12
C ARG A 307 -9.33 -3.36 1.11
N LEU A 308 -10.60 -2.92 1.13
CA LEU A 308 -11.19 -2.22 2.28
C LEU A 308 -11.15 -3.04 3.58
N LEU A 309 -11.29 -4.37 3.54
CA LEU A 309 -11.26 -5.19 4.76
C LEU A 309 -9.86 -5.20 5.40
N ARG A 310 -8.85 -5.42 4.55
CA ARG A 310 -7.45 -5.42 4.96
C ARG A 310 -7.04 -4.03 5.42
N TRP A 311 -7.36 -3.01 4.63
CA TRP A 311 -7.13 -1.59 4.92
C TRP A 311 -7.80 -1.10 6.21
N SER A 312 -9.01 -1.56 6.50
CA SER A 312 -9.71 -1.19 7.74
C SER A 312 -9.06 -1.79 8.99
N SER A 313 -8.50 -3.00 8.88
CA SER A 313 -7.67 -3.61 9.92
C SER A 313 -6.26 -2.99 10.03
N GLU A 314 -5.78 -2.31 8.98
CA GLU A 314 -4.49 -1.60 8.94
C GLU A 314 -4.57 -0.15 9.47
N MET A 315 -5.78 0.38 9.72
CA MET A 315 -6.01 1.73 10.26
C MET A 315 -5.87 1.78 11.79
N GLY A 316 -4.63 2.00 12.25
CA GLY A 316 -4.28 2.54 13.58
C GLY A 316 -4.51 1.61 14.78
N ASP A 317 -5.77 1.30 15.06
CA ASP A 317 -6.18 0.56 16.27
C ASP A 317 -6.19 -0.97 16.04
N GLY A 318 -6.17 -1.44 14.78
CA GLY A 318 -6.29 -2.85 14.44
C GLY A 318 -7.63 -3.50 14.82
N ALA A 319 -7.77 -4.79 14.52
CA ALA A 319 -8.81 -5.63 15.14
C ALA A 319 -8.30 -6.20 16.47
N CYS A 320 -9.18 -6.36 17.47
CA CYS A 320 -8.83 -7.02 18.72
C CYS A 320 -8.50 -8.50 18.49
N LEU A 321 -7.21 -8.85 18.61
CA LEU A 321 -6.70 -10.22 18.39
C LEU A 321 -7.37 -11.27 19.28
N SER A 322 -7.76 -10.90 20.51
CA SER A 322 -8.47 -11.79 21.43
C SER A 322 -9.85 -12.16 20.87
N CYS A 323 -10.71 -11.18 20.53
CA CYS A 323 -12.04 -11.48 19.96
C CYS A 323 -11.99 -12.01 18.52
N GLN A 324 -10.92 -11.71 17.76
CA GLN A 324 -10.67 -12.29 16.44
C GLN A 324 -10.34 -13.79 16.52
N SER A 325 -9.49 -14.19 17.49
CA SER A 325 -9.08 -15.59 17.64
C SER A 325 -10.15 -16.46 18.30
N SER A 326 -10.82 -15.98 19.35
CA SER A 326 -11.79 -16.77 20.12
C SER A 326 -13.21 -16.77 19.55
N MET A 327 -13.76 -15.60 19.22
CA MET A 327 -15.16 -15.43 18.80
C MET A 327 -15.34 -15.20 17.30
N ARG A 328 -14.23 -15.07 16.56
CA ARG A 328 -14.22 -14.66 15.15
C ARG A 328 -15.02 -13.37 14.93
N ARG A 329 -14.90 -12.39 15.85
CA ARG A 329 -15.57 -11.08 15.78
C ARG A 329 -14.55 -9.97 15.65
N LEU A 330 -14.90 -8.92 14.91
CA LEU A 330 -14.03 -7.76 14.66
C LEU A 330 -14.52 -6.54 15.44
N HIS A 331 -13.64 -5.93 16.22
CA HIS A 331 -13.85 -4.60 16.79
C HIS A 331 -12.48 -3.90 16.94
N PRO A 332 -12.42 -2.55 16.92
CA PRO A 332 -11.17 -1.84 17.17
C PRO A 332 -10.67 -2.08 18.60
N VAL A 333 -9.34 -2.12 18.79
CA VAL A 333 -8.72 -2.39 20.11
C VAL A 333 -9.14 -1.39 21.19
N GLY A 334 -9.49 -0.15 20.81
CA GLY A 334 -10.00 0.89 21.73
C GLY A 334 -11.47 0.73 22.16
N ARG A 335 -12.21 -0.29 21.70
CA ARG A 335 -13.59 -0.57 22.17
C ARG A 335 -13.62 -1.73 23.18
N PRO A 336 -14.57 -1.73 24.14
CA PRO A 336 -14.71 -2.80 25.12
C PRO A 336 -14.86 -4.15 24.42
N CYS A 337 -14.06 -5.13 24.85
CA CYS A 337 -14.02 -6.44 24.23
C CYS A 337 -15.16 -7.34 24.72
N TRP A 338 -15.56 -8.29 23.88
CA TRP A 338 -16.69 -9.19 24.17
C TRP A 338 -16.36 -10.25 25.23
N HIS A 339 -15.07 -10.40 25.60
CA HIS A 339 -14.64 -11.19 26.75
C HIS A 339 -14.68 -10.43 28.09
N GLY A 340 -14.82 -9.10 28.06
CA GLY A 340 -14.75 -8.23 29.23
C GLY A 340 -16.11 -8.03 29.92
N GLY A 341 -16.60 -9.06 30.60
CA GLY A 341 -17.65 -8.86 31.59
C GLY A 341 -17.13 -8.02 32.76
N THR A 342 -17.72 -6.83 32.98
CA THR A 342 -17.77 -6.09 34.25
C THR A 342 -16.56 -6.20 35.21
N SER A 343 -15.36 -5.83 34.76
CA SER A 343 -14.22 -5.56 35.65
C SER A 343 -13.83 -4.07 35.66
N GLY A 344 -14.63 -3.25 36.33
CA GLY A 344 -14.14 -2.03 36.98
C GLY A 344 -13.78 -0.82 36.11
N PHE A 345 -14.58 -0.45 35.11
CA PHE A 345 -14.54 0.93 34.59
C PHE A 345 -15.26 1.87 35.58
N ARG A 346 -14.57 2.25 36.66
CA ARG A 346 -15.03 3.37 37.51
C ARG A 346 -14.83 4.67 36.75
N GLU A 347 -15.94 5.35 36.44
CA GLU A 347 -15.89 6.75 36.01
C GLU A 347 -15.32 7.59 37.16
N THR A 348 -14.08 8.06 37.00
CA THR A 348 -13.55 9.16 37.81
C THR A 348 -13.96 10.49 37.17
N PRO A 349 -14.53 11.44 37.93
CA PRO A 349 -14.93 12.73 37.39
C PRO A 349 -13.71 13.53 36.89
N VAL A 350 -13.98 14.47 35.99
CA VAL A 350 -12.99 15.29 35.28
C VAL A 350 -12.07 16.05 36.24
N GLY A 351 -10.80 15.67 36.35
CA GLY A 351 -9.82 16.43 37.11
C GLY A 351 -8.47 15.74 37.38
N LYS A 352 -7.45 16.06 36.57
CA LYS A 352 -6.00 15.96 36.87
C LYS A 352 -5.51 14.69 37.60
N THR A 353 -5.31 13.59 36.86
CA THR A 353 -4.09 12.72 36.84
C THR A 353 -4.42 11.47 36.02
N ARG A 354 -3.48 10.94 35.23
CA ARG A 354 -3.68 9.68 34.50
C ARG A 354 -3.46 8.50 35.46
N PRO A 355 -4.43 7.58 35.63
CA PRO A 355 -4.17 6.33 36.34
C PRO A 355 -3.28 5.41 35.50
N VAL A 356 -2.37 4.70 36.17
CA VAL A 356 -1.54 3.65 35.57
C VAL A 356 -2.41 2.41 35.36
N LEU A 357 -2.56 1.97 34.10
CA LEU A 357 -3.17 0.68 33.79
C LEU A 357 -2.15 -0.43 34.02
N THR A 358 -2.22 -1.08 35.18
CA THR A 358 -1.50 -2.33 35.43
C THR A 358 -2.13 -3.47 34.64
N SER A 359 -1.33 -4.20 33.87
CA SER A 359 -1.78 -5.35 33.08
C SER A 359 -2.02 -6.57 33.97
N ALA A 360 -3.23 -6.71 34.50
CA ALA A 360 -3.68 -7.96 35.12
C ALA A 360 -3.75 -9.05 34.04
N ALA A 361 -2.77 -9.96 34.05
CA ALA A 361 -2.64 -11.02 33.06
C ALA A 361 -3.82 -12.00 33.13
N CYS A 362 -4.49 -12.21 31.99
CA CYS A 362 -5.43 -13.30 31.82
C CYS A 362 -4.63 -14.61 31.62
N ARG A 363 -4.17 -15.21 32.74
CA ARG A 363 -3.62 -16.57 32.71
C ARG A 363 -4.77 -17.55 32.47
N SER A 364 -4.61 -18.45 31.52
CA SER A 364 -5.48 -19.61 31.35
C SER A 364 -5.50 -20.45 32.63
N ARG A 365 -6.67 -20.58 33.26
CA ARG A 365 -6.94 -21.74 34.11
C ARG A 365 -7.46 -22.86 33.23
N SER A 366 -6.65 -23.90 33.12
CA SER A 366 -7.10 -25.24 32.82
C SER A 366 -7.66 -25.85 34.11
N ASP A 367 -8.91 -26.31 34.06
CA ASP A 367 -9.45 -27.44 34.82
C ASP A 367 -10.25 -28.28 33.81
#